data_AF-G3Y9X4-F1
#
_entry.id   AF-G3Y9X4-F1
#
_cell.length_a   1.000
_cell.length_b   1.000
_cell.length_c   1.000
_cell.angle_alpha   90.00
_cell.angle_beta   90.00
_cell.angle_gamma   90.00
#
_symmetry.space_group_name_H-M   'P 1'
#
loop_
_entity.id
_entity.type
_entity.pdbx_description
1 polymer ?
#
loop_
_entity_poly.entity_id
_entity_poly.type
_entity_poly.pdbx_seq_one_letter_code
_entity_poly.pdbx_strand_id
1 'polypeptide(L)' 'SAVALDHLGPVVVNQDGTLSRISNWEAMTEIEKKNTLRVLGKRNKMRLEALKKERGE' A
#
# COMPACT_ATOMS: atom_id res chain seq x y z
N SER A 1 -17.63 -16.02 11.60
CA SER A 1 -16.17 -16.16 11.73
C SER A 1 -15.52 -14.91 11.19
N ALA A 2 -15.11 -13.99 12.06
CA ALA A 2 -14.33 -12.83 11.64
C ALA A 2 -12.93 -13.36 11.25
N VAL A 3 -12.65 -13.42 9.95
CA VAL A 3 -11.31 -13.78 9.48
C VAL A 3 -10.38 -12.72 10.04
N ALA A 4 -9.42 -13.13 10.88
CA ALA A 4 -8.45 -12.22 11.47
C ALA A 4 -7.68 -11.52 10.35
N LEU A 5 -8.03 -10.26 10.07
CA LEU A 5 -7.34 -9.39 9.12
C LEU A 5 -5.98 -8.92 9.67
N ASP A 6 -5.58 -9.39 10.85
CA ASP A 6 -4.41 -8.92 11.61
C ASP A 6 -3.07 -9.20 10.93
N HIS A 7 -3.06 -10.13 9.96
CA HIS A 7 -1.89 -10.54 9.19
C HIS A 7 -1.71 -9.75 7.88
N LEU A 8 -2.66 -8.89 7.53
CA LEU A 8 -2.65 -8.20 6.26
C LEU A 8 -1.73 -6.98 6.29
N GLY A 9 -0.75 -6.97 5.38
CA GLY A 9 0.17 -5.87 5.19
C GLY A 9 -0.48 -4.54 4.80
N PRO A 10 0.32 -3.47 4.74
CA PRO A 10 -0.16 -2.13 4.45
C PRO A 10 -0.80 -2.06 3.06
N VAL A 11 -1.74 -1.13 2.91
CA VAL A 11 -2.45 -0.90 1.65
C VAL A 11 -1.53 -0.18 0.65
N VAL A 12 -1.60 -0.59 -0.60
CA VAL A 12 -0.87 -0.06 -1.74
C VAL A 12 -1.89 0.54 -2.70
N VAL A 13 -1.63 1.76 -3.15
CA VAL A 13 -2.36 2.39 -4.28
C VAL A 13 -1.65 1.99 -5.56
N ASN A 14 -2.36 1.41 -6.51
CA ASN A 14 -1.83 1.07 -7.83
C ASN A 14 -2.00 2.22 -8.83
N GLN A 15 -1.33 2.12 -9.98
CA GLN A 15 -1.40 3.16 -11.02
C GLN A 15 -2.76 3.19 -11.73
N ASP A 16 -3.46 2.04 -11.77
CA ASP A 16 -4.80 1.90 -12.32
C ASP A 16 -5.90 2.41 -11.35
N GLY A 17 -5.52 2.91 -10.19
CA GLY A 17 -6.43 3.39 -9.15
C GLY A 17 -7.02 2.31 -8.25
N THR A 18 -6.65 1.04 -8.43
CA THR A 18 -7.05 -0.04 -7.52
C THR A 18 -6.24 0.01 -6.22
N LEU A 19 -6.81 -0.59 -5.16
CA LEU A 19 -6.14 -0.79 -3.89
C LEU A 19 -5.76 -2.26 -3.74
N SER A 20 -4.52 -2.52 -3.35
CA SER A 20 -4.02 -3.85 -3.05
C SER A 20 -3.36 -3.88 -1.67
N ARG A 21 -3.07 -5.07 -1.15
CA ARG A 21 -2.28 -5.25 0.07
C ARG A 21 -1.02 -6.02 -0.24
N ILE A 22 0.03 -5.80 0.56
CA ILE A 22 1.27 -6.56 0.44
C ILE A 22 1.02 -7.97 1.00
N SER A 23 0.89 -8.97 0.11
CA SER A 23 0.54 -10.35 0.46
C SER A 23 1.65 -11.10 1.20
N ASN A 24 2.91 -10.76 0.96
CA ASN A 24 4.08 -11.35 1.62
C ASN A 24 4.53 -10.58 2.87
N TRP A 25 3.73 -9.65 3.39
CA TRP A 25 4.13 -8.75 4.49
C TRP A 25 4.62 -9.48 5.74
N GLU A 26 3.98 -10.60 6.08
CA GLU A 26 4.34 -11.41 7.24
C GLU A 26 5.68 -12.10 7.09
N ALA A 27 6.03 -12.49 5.86
CA ALA A 27 7.28 -13.13 5.53
C ALA A 27 8.45 -12.14 5.43
N MET A 28 8.17 -10.83 5.46
CA MET A 28 9.20 -9.80 5.41
C MET A 28 9.91 -9.66 6.76
N THR A 29 11.22 -9.48 6.71
CA THR A 29 12.01 -9.12 7.89
C THR A 29 11.69 -7.70 8.36
N GLU A 30 12.00 -7.39 9.62
CA GLU A 30 11.74 -6.05 10.18
C GLU A 30 12.44 -4.93 9.40
N ILE A 31 13.61 -5.21 8.83
CA ILE A 31 14.36 -4.25 7.99
C ILE A 31 13.61 -3.99 6.68
N GLU A 32 13.09 -5.03 6.03
CA GLU A 32 12.29 -4.91 4.80
C GLU A 32 10.96 -4.20 5.05
N LYS A 33 10.29 -4.52 6.16
CA LYS A 33 9.06 -3.84 6.59
C LYS A 33 9.30 -2.34 6.79
N LYS A 34 10.35 -1.97 7.52
CA LYS A 34 10.72 -0.56 7.76
C LYS A 34 11.04 0.18 6.47
N ASN A 35 11.81 -0.44 5.58
CA ASN A 35 12.14 0.15 4.28
C ASN A 35 10.90 0.34 3.41
N THR A 36 10.00 -0.64 3.43
CA THR A 36 8.74 -0.60 2.70
C THR A 36 7.84 0.51 3.19
N LEU A 37 7.61 0.62 4.51
CA LEU A 37 6.80 1.69 5.08
C LEU A 37 7.35 3.09 4.75
N ARG A 38 8.68 3.24 4.79
CA ARG A 38 9.36 4.51 4.46
C ARG A 38 9.07 4.98 3.04
N VAL A 39 9.07 4.06 2.06
CA VAL A 39 8.84 4.42 0.64
C VAL A 39 7.37 4.38 0.24
N LEU A 40 6.57 3.53 0.89
CA LEU A 40 5.18 3.28 0.54
C LEU A 40 4.31 4.52 0.73
N GLY A 41 4.48 5.25 1.83
CA GLY A 41 3.73 6.48 2.08
C GLY A 41 3.92 7.53 0.97
N LYS A 42 5.17 7.76 0.55
CA LYS A 42 5.48 8.67 -0.56
C LYS A 42 4.88 8.18 -1.88
N ARG A 43 4.99 6.88 -2.19
CA ARG A 43 4.46 6.29 -3.43
C ARG A 43 2.94 6.36 -3.50
N ASN A 44 2.25 5.99 -2.42
CA ASN A 44 0.79 6.04 -2.37
C ASN A 44 0.30 7.48 -2.51
N LYS A 45 0.94 8.46 -1.85
CA LYS A 45 0.61 9.88 -2.03
C LYS A 45 0.77 10.31 -3.48
N MET A 46 1.92 10.03 -4.11
CA MET A 46 2.16 10.42 -5.50
C MET A 46 1.14 9.82 -6.47
N ARG A 47 0.79 8.53 -6.29
CA ARG A 47 -0.20 7.85 -7.13
C ARG A 47 -1.61 8.41 -6.92
N LEU A 48 -2.00 8.65 -5.66
CA LEU A 48 -3.31 9.24 -5.36
C LEU A 48 -3.45 10.64 -5.95
N GLU A 49 -2.43 11.48 -5.83
CA GLU A 49 -2.42 12.81 -6.43
C GLU A 49 -2.47 12.77 -7.96
N ALA A 50 -1.79 11.79 -8.59
CA ALA A 50 -1.89 11.59 -10.04
C ALA A 50 -3.32 11.20 -10.47
N LEU A 51 -3.94 10.27 -9.73
CA LEU A 51 -5.31 9.83 -10.00
C LEU A 51 -6.35 10.94 -9.81
N LYS A 52 -6.17 11.81 -8.80
CA LYS A 52 -7.03 12.98 -8.60
C LYS A 52 -6.96 13.94 -9.78
N LYS A 53 -5.74 14.25 -10.24
CA LYS A 53 -5.53 15.09 -11.42
C LYS A 53 -6.14 14.48 -12.68
N GLU A 54 -6.02 13.17 -12.87
CA GLU A 54 -6.62 12.46 -14.00
C GLU A 54 -8.16 12.49 -13.95
N ARG A 55 -8.74 12.45 -12.74
CA ARG A 55 -10.19 12.54 -12.51
C ARG A 55 -10.73 13.98 -12.57
N GLY A 56 -9.87 14.98 -12.73
CA GLY A 56 -10.27 16.39 -12.84
C GLY A 56 -10.68 17.03 -11.51
N GLU A 57 -10.24 16.47 -10.37
CA GLU A 57 -10.37 17.10 -9.03
C GLU A 57 -9.20 18.03 -8.71
#